data_AF-A0A924T584-F1
#
_entry.id   AF-A0A924T584-F1
#
_cell.length_a   1.000
_cell.length_b   1.000
_cell.length_c   1.000
_cell.angle_alpha   90.00
_cell.angle_beta   90.00
_cell.angle_gamma   90.00
#
_symmetry.space_group_name_H-M   'P 1'
#
loop_
_entity.id
_entity.type
_entity.pdbx_description
1 polymer ?
#
loop_
_entity_poly.entity_id
_entity_poly.type
_entity_poly.pdbx_seq_one_letter_code
_entity_poly.pdbx_strand_id
1 'polypeptide(L)' 'MPELHEVAVREVRELTGCDRVVVYAFGKDGHGRVLAEAKASDVPSYLHLQFPASDIPAQARELYKQNWLRMIPDV' A
#
# COMPACT_ATOMS: atom_id res chain seq x y z
N MET A 1 6.59 -14.44 -1.80
CA MET A 1 5.54 -15.21 -1.10
C MET A 1 4.19 -14.57 -1.41
N PRO A 2 3.60 -14.83 -2.60
CA PRO A 2 2.34 -14.19 -3.01
C PRO A 2 1.19 -14.43 -2.01
N GLU A 3 1.09 -15.66 -1.50
CA GLU A 3 0.07 -16.07 -0.53
C GLU A 3 0.10 -15.23 0.76
N LEU A 4 1.29 -14.87 1.26
CA LEU A 4 1.41 -14.03 2.45
C LEU A 4 0.88 -12.62 2.20
N HIS A 5 1.12 -12.06 1.02
CA HIS A 5 0.64 -10.72 0.69
C HIS A 5 -0.89 -10.69 0.59
N GLU A 6 -1.49 -11.70 -0.04
CA GLU A 6 -2.94 -11.86 -0.18
C GLU A 6 -3.63 -11.99 1.18
N VAL A 7 -3.07 -12.82 2.08
CA VAL A 7 -3.56 -12.93 3.46
C VAL A 7 -3.44 -11.57 4.17
N ALA A 8 -2.28 -10.93 4.11
CA ALA A 8 -2.05 -9.66 4.80
C ALA A 8 -3.04 -8.56 4.39
N VAL A 9 -3.30 -8.35 3.09
CA VAL A 9 -4.24 -7.32 2.65
C VAL A 9 -5.67 -7.61 3.10
N ARG A 10 -6.10 -8.88 3.10
CA ARG A 10 -7.43 -9.28 3.56
C ARG A 10 -7.58 -9.04 5.05
N GLU A 11 -6.69 -9.61 5.87
CA GLU A 11 -6.79 -9.54 7.33
C GLU A 11 -6.68 -8.09 7.83
N VAL A 12 -5.79 -7.28 7.24
CA VAL A 12 -5.68 -5.86 7.60
C VAL A 12 -6.94 -5.09 7.21
N ARG A 13 -7.54 -5.37 6.05
CA ARG A 13 -8.80 -4.74 5.65
C ARG A 13 -9.94 -5.07 6.61
N GLU A 14 -10.05 -6.33 7.01
CA GLU A 14 -11.06 -6.79 7.97
C GLU A 14 -10.86 -6.13 9.34
N LEU A 15 -9.60 -5.96 9.78
CA LEU A 15 -9.26 -5.34 11.04
C LEU A 15 -9.49 -3.82 11.06
N THR A 16 -9.15 -3.10 9.99
CA THR A 16 -9.19 -1.64 9.96
C THR A 16 -10.49 -1.07 9.42
N GLY A 17 -11.26 -1.87 8.66
CA GLY A 17 -12.47 -1.40 7.98
C GLY A 17 -12.19 -0.45 6.81
N CYS A 18 -10.95 -0.33 6.35
CA CYS A 18 -10.63 0.50 5.18
C CYS A 18 -11.30 -0.05 3.91
N ASP A 19 -11.77 0.81 3.01
CA ASP A 19 -12.34 0.36 1.74
C ASP A 19 -11.32 -0.39 0.88
N ARG A 20 -10.03 -0.05 1.02
CA ARG A 20 -8.92 -0.66 0.29
C ARG A 20 -7.68 -0.79 1.17
N VAL A 21 -6.99 -1.93 1.02
CA VAL A 21 -5.65 -2.18 1.56
C VAL A 21 -4.77 -2.75 0.44
N VAL A 22 -3.52 -2.28 0.36
CA VAL A 22 -2.55 -2.73 -0.65
C VAL A 22 -1.23 -3.12 0.01
N VAL A 23 -0.57 -4.13 -0.54
CA VAL A 23 0.87 -4.33 -0.34
C VAL A 23 1.59 -3.59 -1.46
N TYR A 24 2.30 -2.53 -1.09
CA TYR A 24 3.07 -1.70 -2.00
C TYR A 24 4.56 -1.98 -1.84
N ALA A 25 5.25 -2.28 -2.93
CA ALA A 25 6.69 -2.53 -2.93
C ALA A 25 7.45 -1.48 -3.72
N PHE A 26 8.61 -1.07 -3.20
CA PHE A 26 9.55 -0.18 -3.89
C PHE A 26 10.58 -0.98 -4.70
N GLY A 27 10.76 -0.60 -5.96
CA GLY A 27 11.87 -1.00 -6.82
C GLY A 27 13.17 -0.28 -6.47
N LYS A 28 14.27 -0.67 -7.13
CA LYS A 28 15.61 -0.11 -6.87
C LYS A 28 15.74 1.37 -7.22
N ASP A 29 14.97 1.80 -8.22
CA ASP A 29 14.84 3.18 -8.70
C ASP A 29 13.82 4.01 -7.88
N GLY A 30 13.20 3.40 -6.85
CA GLY A 30 12.22 4.05 -5.98
C GLY A 30 10.82 4.14 -6.58
N HIS A 31 10.61 3.67 -7.82
CA HIS A 31 9.28 3.43 -8.35
C HIS A 31 8.61 2.34 -7.53
N GLY A 32 7.28 2.36 -7.41
CA GLY A 32 6.61 1.31 -6.67
C GLY A 32 5.50 0.64 -7.43
N ARG A 33 5.11 -0.53 -6.93
CA ARG A 33 4.12 -1.40 -7.55
C ARG A 33 3.25 -2.05 -6.48
N VAL A 34 1.96 -2.16 -6.77
CA VAL A 34 1.03 -2.92 -5.94
C VAL A 34 1.21 -4.42 -6.21
N LEU A 35 1.62 -5.16 -5.19
CA LEU A 35 1.86 -6.60 -5.26
C LEU A 35 0.62 -7.44 -4.90
N ALA A 36 -0.24 -6.91 -4.03
CA ALA A 36 -1.51 -7.51 -3.62
C ALA A 36 -2.49 -6.39 -3.21
N GLU A 37 -3.78 -6.67 -3.30
CA GLU A 37 -4.85 -5.71 -3.01
C GLU A 37 -6.08 -6.43 -2.45
N ALA A 38 -6.68 -5.87 -1.38
CA ALA A 38 -8.04 -6.16 -0.96
C ALA A 38 -8.85 -4.86 -1.04
N LYS A 39 -10.04 -4.91 -1.64
CA LYS A 39 -10.86 -3.71 -1.87
C LYS A 39 -12.35 -4.00 -1.79
N ALA A 40 -13.17 -2.97 -1.58
CA ALA A 40 -14.61 -3.05 -1.79
C ALA A 40 -14.94 -3.33 -3.28
N SER A 41 -16.15 -3.83 -3.54
CA SER A 41 -16.56 -4.30 -4.87
C SER A 41 -16.66 -3.17 -5.90
N ASP A 42 -17.02 -1.97 -5.47
CA ASP A 42 -17.32 -0.78 -6.26
C ASP A 42 -16.10 0.10 -6.56
N VAL A 43 -14.95 -0.13 -5.93
CA VAL A 43 -13.73 0.66 -6.17
C VAL A 43 -12.88 0.05 -7.30
N PRO A 44 -12.30 0.83 -8.23
CA PRO A 44 -11.42 0.31 -9.28
C PRO A 44 -10.14 -0.33 -8.71
N SER A 45 -9.65 -1.42 -9.31
CA SER A 45 -8.45 -2.12 -8.82
C SER A 45 -7.15 -1.38 -9.13
N TYR A 46 -6.20 -1.40 -8.19
CA TYR A 46 -4.81 -0.96 -8.39
C TYR A 46 -3.81 -2.11 -8.52
N LEU A 47 -4.28 -3.36 -8.51
CA LEU A 47 -3.40 -4.51 -8.60
C LEU A 47 -2.50 -4.39 -9.86
N HIS A 48 -1.20 -4.58 -9.66
CA HIS A 48 -0.15 -4.45 -10.68
C HIS A 48 0.12 -3.06 -11.26
N LEU A 49 -0.59 -2.01 -10.81
CA LEU A 49 -0.24 -0.64 -11.19
C LEU A 49 1.16 -0.26 -10.69
N GLN A 50 1.85 0.54 -11.50
CA GLN A 50 3.16 1.10 -11.20
C GLN A 50 3.03 2.60 -10.99
N PHE A 51 3.73 3.10 -9.99
CA PHE A 51 3.70 4.50 -9.57
C PHE A 51 5.12 5.08 -9.61
N PRO A 52 5.29 6.33 -10.06
CA PRO A 52 6.59 6.96 -10.12
C PRO A 52 7.16 7.22 -8.71
N ALA A 53 8.48 7.28 -8.60
CA ALA A 53 9.17 7.54 -7.35
C ALA A 53 8.79 8.89 -6.69
N SER A 54 8.22 9.82 -7.48
CA SER A 54 7.74 11.13 -7.04
C SER A 54 6.51 11.05 -6.14
N ASP A 55 5.70 9.99 -6.24
CA ASP A 55 4.45 9.87 -5.48
C ASP A 55 4.70 9.67 -3.99
N ILE A 56 5.84 9.05 -3.64
CA ILE A 56 6.33 8.95 -2.26
C ILE A 56 7.77 9.45 -2.22
N PRO A 57 7.99 10.77 -2.02
CA PRO A 57 9.32 11.38 -2.03
C PRO A 57 10.28 10.77 -1.00
N ALA A 58 11.59 10.91 -1.24
CA ALA A 58 12.62 10.34 -0.38
C ALA A 58 12.49 10.76 1.10
N GLN A 59 12.13 12.02 1.36
CA GLN A 59 11.88 12.51 2.72
C GLN A 59 10.71 11.78 3.40
N ALA A 60 9.60 11.57 2.68
CA ALA A 60 8.45 10.84 3.21
C ALA A 60 8.79 9.38 3.52
N ARG A 61 9.61 8.73 2.67
CA ARG A 61 10.11 7.37 2.93
C ARG A 61 10.97 7.28 4.18
N GLU A 62 11.80 8.28 4.45
CA GLU A 62 12.62 8.31 5.66
C GLU A 62 11.78 8.40 6.92
N LEU A 63 10.68 9.17 6.90
CA LEU A 63 9.75 9.24 8.02
C LEU A 63 9.15 7.87 8.37
N TYR A 64 8.87 7.01 7.38
CA TYR A 64 8.35 5.66 7.62
C TYR A 64 9.37 4.70 8.25
N LYS A 65 10.68 4.98 8.15
CA LYS A 65 11.71 4.21 8.88
C LYS A 65 11.73 4.55 10.36
N GLN A 66 11.39 5.79 10.69
CA GLN A 66 11.34 6.29 12.07
C GLN A 66 10.01 5.96 12.74
N ASN A 67 8.90 6.06 11.98
CA ASN A 67 7.54 5.80 12.43
C ASN A 67 6.86 4.82 11.47
N TRP A 68 6.59 3.60 11.95
CA TRP A 68 6.04 2.55 11.10
C TRP A 68 4.58 2.76 10.69
N LEU A 69 3.84 3.60 11.42
CA LEU A 69 2.44 3.91 11.16
C LEU A 69 2.27 5.42 10.93
N ARG A 70 1.52 5.75 9.88
CA ARG A 70 1.04 7.12 9.60
C ARG A 70 -0.46 7.05 9.37
N MET A 71 -1.21 7.86 10.10
CA MET A 71 -2.68 7.94 9.99
C MET A 71 -3.06 9.35 9.53
N ILE A 72 -3.99 9.42 8.59
CA ILE A 72 -4.56 10.66 8.07
C ILE A 72 -6.09 10.43 8.07
N PRO A 73 -6.80 10.83 9.13
CA PRO A 73 -8.22 10.51 9.29
C PRO A 73 -9.13 11.37 8.40
N ASP A 74 -8.66 12.56 8.02
CA ASP A 74 -9.34 13.50 7.13
C ASP A 74 -8.27 14.19 6.25
N VAL A 75 -8.59 14.41 4.97
CA VAL A 75 -7.64 14.84 3.92
C VAL A 75 -7.74 16.33 3.66
#